data_AF-A0A2G9LMJ5-F1
#
_entry.id   AF-A0A2G9LMJ5-F1
#
_cell.length_a   1.000
_cell.length_b   1.000
_cell.length_c   1.000
_cell.angle_alpha   90.00
_cell.angle_beta   90.00
_cell.angle_gamma   90.00
#
_symmetry.space_group_name_H-M   'P 1'
#
loop_
_entity.id
_entity.type
_entity.pdbx_description
1 polymer ?
#
loop_
_entity_poly.entity_id
_entity_poly.type
_entity_poly.pdbx_seq_one_letter_code
_entity_poly.pdbx_strand_id
1 'polypeptide(L)'
;MGERDGKVLLVMLIESRLESDIIDIFNAELIPWLESQYGLGCVSQVEAVTLHEGLQVLHNYFQGINMQHGSMKSDWPDSRLYLG
;
A
#
# COMPACT_ATOMS: atom_id res chain seq x y z
N MET A 1 13.04 1.14 -2.96
CA MET A 1 13.93 0.09 -2.41
C MET A 1 14.81 0.75 -1.37
N GLY A 2 14.99 0.09 -0.23
CA GLY A 2 15.86 0.54 0.85
C GLY A 2 16.87 -0.53 1.22
N GLU A 3 17.82 -0.18 2.07
CA GLU A 3 18.72 -1.11 2.72
C GLU A 3 18.61 -0.92 4.23
N ARG A 4 18.65 -2.01 4.97
CA ARG A 4 18.73 -2.01 6.43
C ARG A 4 19.47 -3.25 6.91
N ASP A 5 20.48 -3.04 7.74
CA ASP A 5 21.27 -4.09 8.39
C ASP A 5 21.86 -5.12 7.40
N GLY A 6 22.29 -4.66 6.21
CA GLY A 6 22.83 -5.48 5.13
C GLY A 6 21.77 -6.23 4.32
N LYS A 7 20.48 -5.92 4.52
CA LYS A 7 19.35 -6.56 3.83
C LYS A 7 18.61 -5.57 2.94
N VAL A 8 18.11 -6.06 1.82
CA VAL A 8 17.23 -5.27 0.93
C VAL A 8 15.84 -5.18 1.54
N LEU A 9 15.34 -3.96 1.67
CA LEU A 9 13.94 -3.66 1.98
C LEU A 9 13.16 -3.51 0.67
N LEU A 10 12.30 -4.48 0.40
CA LEU A 10 11.33 -4.46 -0.69
C LEU A 10 9.97 -4.02 -0.15
N VAL A 11 9.48 -2.88 -0.61
CA VAL A 11 8.15 -2.37 -0.29
C VAL A 11 7.26 -2.58 -1.50
N MET A 12 6.11 -3.21 -1.32
CA MET A 12 5.15 -3.51 -2.38
C MET A 12 3.77 -3.02 -1.96
N LEU A 13 3.02 -2.48 -2.92
CA LEU A 13 1.61 -2.17 -2.77
C LEU A 13 0.83 -3.24 -3.55
N ILE A 14 -0.05 -3.96 -2.87
CA ILE A 14 -0.90 -4.98 -3.46
C ILE A 14 -2.35 -4.56 -3.25
N GLU A 15 -3.11 -4.48 -4.33
CA GLU A 15 -4.52 -4.11 -4.31
C GLU A 15 -5.35 -5.33 -4.72
N SER A 16 -6.35 -5.67 -3.91
CA SER A 16 -7.39 -6.64 -4.26
C SER A 16 -8.72 -6.21 -3.66
N ARG A 17 -9.81 -6.74 -4.21
CA ARG A 17 -11.17 -6.55 -3.68
C ARG A 17 -11.41 -7.35 -2.40
N LEU A 18 -10.63 -8.42 -2.18
CA LEU A 18 -10.70 -9.25 -0.99
C LEU A 18 -9.30 -9.36 -0.39
N GLU A 19 -9.21 -9.14 0.93
CA GLU A 19 -7.94 -9.24 1.67
C GLU A 19 -7.36 -10.67 1.59
N SER A 20 -8.22 -11.69 1.57
CA SER A 20 -7.80 -13.09 1.42
C SER A 20 -6.95 -13.32 0.15
N ASP A 21 -7.35 -12.70 -0.96
CA ASP A 21 -6.66 -12.88 -2.25
C ASP A 21 -5.22 -12.34 -2.18
N ILE A 22 -5.00 -11.27 -1.41
CA ILE A 22 -3.67 -10.67 -1.22
C ILE A 22 -2.75 -11.67 -0.53
N ILE A 23 -3.22 -12.28 0.56
CA ILE A 23 -2.45 -13.26 1.33
C ILE A 23 -2.16 -14.50 0.49
N ASP A 24 -3.16 -14.99 -0.24
CA ASP A 24 -3.03 -16.18 -1.07
C ASP A 24 -2.01 -15.97 -2.19
N ILE A 25 -2.12 -14.89 -2.96
CA ILE A 25 -1.17 -14.59 -4.05
C ILE A 25 0.23 -14.33 -3.49
N PHE A 26 0.34 -13.60 -2.36
CA PHE A 26 1.63 -13.32 -1.76
C PHE A 26 2.38 -14.60 -1.38
N ASN A 27 1.71 -15.53 -0.71
CA ASN A 27 2.32 -16.76 -0.23
C ASN A 27 2.46 -17.83 -1.33
N ALA A 28 1.51 -17.94 -2.25
CA ALA A 28 1.49 -19.00 -3.26
C ALA A 28 2.34 -18.68 -4.48
N GLU A 29 2.54 -17.40 -4.81
CA GLU A 29 3.22 -16.99 -6.04
C GLU A 29 4.45 -16.12 -5.77
N LEU A 30 4.28 -15.05 -5.00
CA LEU A 30 5.32 -14.02 -4.81
C LEU A 30 6.52 -14.52 -4.00
N ILE A 31 6.27 -15.17 -2.85
CA ILE A 31 7.35 -15.77 -2.04
C ILE A 31 8.11 -16.85 -2.83
N PRO A 32 7.46 -17.86 -3.44
CA PRO A 32 8.16 -18.86 -4.25
C PRO A 32 8.93 -18.25 -5.42
N TRP A 33 8.37 -17.23 -6.07
CA TRP A 33 9.07 -16.52 -7.14
C TRP A 33 10.34 -15.84 -6.62
N LEU A 34 10.27 -15.11 -5.50
CA LEU A 34 11.45 -14.49 -4.88
C LEU A 34 12.52 -15.53 -4.53
N GLU A 35 12.13 -16.66 -3.94
CA GLU A 35 13.07 -17.73 -3.63
C GLU A 35 13.69 -18.36 -4.88
N SER A 36 12.93 -18.48 -5.97
CA SER A 36 13.46 -18.98 -7.24
C SER A 36 14.54 -18.07 -7.85
N GLN A 37 14.46 -16.76 -7.59
CA GLN A 37 15.37 -15.77 -8.16
C GLN A 37 16.58 -15.50 -7.26
N TYR A 38 16.37 -15.48 -5.95
CA TYR A 38 17.37 -15.01 -4.97
C TYR A 38 17.85 -16.08 -4.00
N GLY A 39 17.32 -17.31 -4.11
CA GLY A 39 17.67 -18.46 -3.27
C GLY A 39 16.63 -18.74 -2.18
N LEU A 40 16.57 -20.01 -1.77
CA LEU A 40 15.69 -20.48 -0.70
C LEU A 40 15.95 -19.72 0.60
N GLY A 41 14.87 -19.29 1.27
CA GLY A 41 14.97 -18.56 2.53
C GLY A 41 15.51 -17.14 2.41
N CYS A 42 15.56 -16.55 1.21
CA CYS A 42 16.00 -15.16 1.01
C CYS A 42 15.08 -14.14 1.71
N VAL A 43 13.80 -14.48 1.90
CA VAL A 43 12.83 -13.62 2.61
C VAL A 43 12.93 -13.89 4.11
N SER A 44 13.64 -13.00 4.82
CA SER A 44 13.87 -13.15 6.27
C SER A 44 12.79 -12.53 7.17
N GLN A 45 12.01 -11.59 6.65
CA GLN A 45 10.96 -10.89 7.39
C GLN A 45 9.92 -10.33 6.41
N VAL A 46 8.65 -10.41 6.79
CA VAL A 46 7.51 -9.83 6.06
C VAL A 46 6.71 -8.99 7.05
N GLU A 47 6.43 -7.74 6.69
CA GLU A 47 5.54 -6.85 7.43
C GLU A 47 4.43 -6.41 6.49
N ALA A 48 3.18 -6.67 6.88
CA ALA A 48 1.99 -6.24 6.16
C ALA A 48 1.35 -5.07 6.91
N VAL A 49 1.03 -4.01 6.19
CA VAL A 49 0.31 -2.85 6.72
C VAL A 49 -0.90 -2.60 5.84
N THR A 50 -2.09 -2.65 6.43
CA THR A 50 -3.32 -2.33 5.73
C THR A 50 -3.46 -0.82 5.61
N LEU A 51 -3.50 -0.31 4.38
CA LEU A 51 -3.72 1.09 4.08
C LEU A 51 -5.22 1.45 4.12
N HIS A 52 -5.89 1.23 5.26
CA HIS A 52 -7.32 1.55 5.39
C HIS A 52 -7.54 2.92 6.05
N GLU A 53 -7.07 3.13 7.27
CA GLU A 53 -7.54 4.27 8.07
C GLU A 53 -6.85 5.61 7.73
N GLY A 54 -5.53 5.60 7.55
CA GLY A 54 -4.77 6.82 7.28
C GLY A 54 -5.08 7.46 5.92
N LEU A 55 -5.26 6.65 4.89
CA LEU A 55 -5.57 7.15 3.54
C LEU A 55 -7.02 7.61 3.40
N GLN A 56 -7.97 6.98 4.08
CA GLN A 56 -9.38 7.39 4.04
C GLN A 56 -9.60 8.78 4.64
N VAL A 57 -8.98 9.07 5.79
CA VAL A 57 -9.01 10.43 6.36
C VAL A 57 -8.33 11.41 5.40
N LEU A 58 -7.17 11.07 4.86
CA LEU A 58 -6.46 11.93 3.91
C LEU A 58 -7.18 12.06 2.57
N HIS A 59 -8.11 11.17 2.24
CA HIS A 59 -8.86 11.17 0.98
C HIS A 59 -9.56 12.50 0.71
N ASN A 60 -9.97 13.21 1.75
CA ASN A 60 -10.59 14.53 1.65
C ASN A 60 -9.59 15.70 1.81
N TYR A 61 -8.36 15.45 2.24
CA TYR A 61 -7.41 16.48 2.66
C TYR A 61 -6.04 16.42 1.95
N PHE A 62 -6.02 15.98 0.69
CA PHE A 62 -4.81 15.92 -0.13
C PHE A 62 -4.45 17.30 -0.72
N GLN A 63 -3.39 17.92 -0.20
CA GLN A 63 -2.82 19.16 -0.72
C GLN A 63 -2.45 19.02 -2.21
N GLY A 64 -2.89 19.98 -3.03
CA GLY A 64 -2.64 20.00 -4.47
C GLY A 64 -3.64 19.16 -5.30
N ILE A 65 -4.29 18.16 -4.70
CA ILE A 65 -5.31 17.33 -5.38
C ILE A 65 -6.70 17.92 -5.16
N ASN A 66 -7.19 17.91 -3.92
CA ASN A 66 -8.52 18.36 -3.55
C ASN A 66 -8.52 19.47 -2.48
N MET A 67 -7.34 19.83 -1.95
CA MET A 67 -7.17 21.00 -1.08
C MET A 67 -6.42 22.13 -1.79
N GLN A 68 -6.84 23.36 -1.52
CA GLN A 68 -6.17 24.60 -1.92
C GLN A 68 -6.32 25.64 -0.81
N HIS A 69 -5.21 26.29 -0.42
CA HIS A 69 -5.17 27.29 0.67
C HIS A 69 -5.82 26.81 1.99
N GLY A 70 -5.66 25.53 2.33
CA GLY A 70 -6.21 24.96 3.56
C GLY A 70 -7.72 24.70 3.53
N SER A 71 -8.39 24.87 2.39
CA SER A 71 -9.79 24.51 2.18
C SER A 71 -9.93 23.52 1.04
N MET A 72 -11.03 22.76 1.03
CA MET A 72 -11.35 21.91 -0.11
C MET A 72 -11.62 22.78 -1.35
N LYS A 73 -11.14 22.34 -2.51
CA LYS A 73 -11.39 23.05 -3.77
C LYS A 73 -12.89 23.07 -4.05
N SER A 74 -13.40 24.22 -4.47
CA SER A 74 -14.83 24.41 -4.71
C SER A 74 -15.40 23.60 -5.87
N ASP A 75 -14.54 23.13 -6.77
CA ASP A 75 -14.88 22.27 -7.91
C ASP A 75 -14.73 20.77 -7.59
N TRP A 76 -14.34 20.42 -6.36
CA TRP A 76 -14.24 19.02 -5.96
C TRP A 76 -15.65 18.41 -5.78
N PRO A 77 -15.97 17.32 -6.47
CA PRO A 77 -17.32 16.76 -6.43
C PRO A 77 -17.61 16.04 -5.11
N ASP A 78 -18.77 16.33 -4.52
CA ASP A 78 -19.23 15.73 -3.27
C ASP A 78 -19.28 14.19 -3.32
N SER A 79 -19.54 13.61 -4.49
CA SER A 79 -19.55 12.16 -4.71
C SER A 79 -18.19 11.46 -4.49
N ARG A 80 -17.11 12.23 -4.42
CA ARG A 80 -15.75 11.72 -4.13
C ARG A 80 -15.33 11.97 -2.68
N LEU A 81 -16.21 12.54 -1.86
CA LEU A 81 -15.95 12.72 -0.43
C LEU A 81 -16.09 11.38 0.29
N TYR A 82 -15.08 11.05 1.08
CA TYR A 82 -15.19 9.96 2.04
C TYR A 82 -15.93 10.47 3.29
N LEU A 83 -17.00 9.80 3.71
CA LEU A 83 -17.89 10.27 4.80
C LEU A 83 -17.92 9.34 6.03
N GLY A 84 -17.15 8.25 6.05
CA GLY A 84 -17.22 7.20 7.07
C GLY A 84 -17.83 5.93 6.54
#